data_AF-A0A3C0WCW9-F1
#
_entry.id   AF-A0A3C0WCW9-F1
#
_cell.length_a   1.000
_cell.length_b   1.000
_cell.length_c   1.000
_cell.angle_alpha   90.00
_cell.angle_beta   90.00
_cell.angle_gamma   90.00
#
_symmetry.space_group_name_H-M   'P 1'
#
loop_
_entity.id
_entity.type
_entity.pdbx_description
1 polymer ?
#
loop_
_entity_poly.entity_id
_entity_poly.type
_entity_poly.pdbx_seq_one_letter_code
_entity_poly.pdbx_strand_id
1 'polypeptide(L)'
;MHISGLLADLMNQTPVTAADFAALKGRILLILPNQDFFSGKMQEDLIHLMQQPKITYVSGGHLSTVLKVEDYIRVIREFLSALE
;
A
#
# COMPACT_ATOMS: atom_id res chain seq x y z
N MET A 1 0.41 -12.92 -22.36
CA MET A 1 0.62 -13.34 -20.97
C MET A 1 -0.20 -14.62 -20.76
N HIS A 2 0.44 -15.77 -20.53
CA HIS A 2 -0.26 -17.02 -20.21
C HIS A 2 -0.35 -17.18 -18.69
N ILE A 3 -1.50 -17.61 -18.17
CA ILE A 3 -1.78 -17.78 -16.73
C ILE A 3 -0.77 -18.74 -16.06
N SER A 4 -0.23 -19.71 -16.81
CA SER A 4 0.81 -20.64 -16.32
C SER A 4 2.14 -19.95 -15.99
N GLY A 5 2.52 -18.91 -16.74
CA GLY A 5 3.71 -18.10 -16.43
C GLY A 5 3.53 -17.28 -15.16
N LEU A 6 2.37 -16.64 -15.00
CA LEU A 6 2.04 -15.88 -13.80
C LEU A 6 2.03 -16.75 -12.53
N LEU A 7 1.53 -18.00 -12.64
CA LEU A 7 1.55 -18.94 -11.53
C LEU A 7 2.97 -19.38 -11.16
N ALA A 8 3.82 -19.66 -12.16
CA ALA A 8 5.21 -20.01 -11.93
C ALA A 8 5.98 -18.84 -11.26
N ASP A 9 5.71 -17.62 -11.69
CA ASP A 9 6.29 -16.42 -11.07
C ASP A 9 5.82 -16.28 -9.61
N LEU A 10 4.52 -16.47 -9.34
CA LEU A 10 3.96 -16.44 -7.99
C LEU A 10 4.59 -17.49 -7.07
N MET A 11 4.77 -18.72 -7.56
CA MET A 11 5.38 -19.81 -6.79
C MET A 11 6.85 -19.57 -6.45
N ASN A 12 7.55 -18.74 -7.23
CA ASN A 12 8.95 -18.41 -7.02
C ASN A 12 9.17 -17.09 -6.25
N GLN A 13 8.10 -16.42 -5.81
CA GLN A 13 8.25 -15.21 -5.01
C GLN A 13 8.77 -15.55 -3.61
N THR A 14 9.80 -14.82 -3.19
CA THR A 14 10.25 -14.87 -1.80
C THR A 14 9.18 -14.20 -0.91
N PRO A 15 8.64 -14.88 0.10
CA PRO A 15 7.67 -14.28 1.00
C PRO A 15 8.27 -13.05 1.70
N VAL A 16 7.52 -11.96 1.73
CA VAL A 16 7.90 -10.75 2.47
C VAL A 16 7.30 -10.82 3.87
N THR A 17 8.11 -10.49 4.88
CA THR A 17 7.76 -10.51 6.29
C THR A 17 7.83 -9.11 6.89
N ALA A 18 7.27 -8.95 8.09
CA ALA A 18 7.30 -7.65 8.78
C ALA A 18 8.72 -7.22 9.16
N ALA A 19 9.64 -8.18 9.35
CA ALA A 19 11.05 -7.91 9.64
C ALA A 19 11.76 -7.24 8.46
N ASP A 20 11.35 -7.53 7.23
CA ASP A 20 11.93 -6.93 6.02
C ASP A 20 11.65 -5.42 5.94
N PHE A 21 10.63 -4.94 6.66
CA PHE A 21 10.27 -3.52 6.76
C PHE A 21 10.83 -2.82 8.00
N ALA A 22 11.65 -3.50 8.83
CA ALA A 22 12.13 -2.94 10.10
C ALA A 22 12.89 -1.60 9.92
N ALA A 23 13.67 -1.47 8.83
CA ALA A 23 14.42 -0.25 8.53
C ALA A 23 13.52 0.95 8.16
N LEU A 24 12.26 0.69 7.79
CA LEU A 24 11.28 1.70 7.39
C LEU A 24 10.27 2.00 8.50
N LYS A 25 10.50 1.51 9.72
CA LYS A 25 9.59 1.70 10.84
C LYS A 25 9.22 3.18 11.03
N GLY A 26 7.93 3.48 11.07
CA GLY A 26 7.41 4.85 11.21
C GLY A 26 7.54 5.72 9.97
N ARG A 27 8.09 5.20 8.86
CA ARG A 27 8.38 5.93 7.62
C ARG A 27 7.59 5.41 6.41
N ILE A 28 6.58 4.58 6.66
CA ILE A 28 5.72 4.02 5.61
C ILE A 28 4.38 4.77 5.63
N LEU A 29 3.95 5.24 4.46
CA LEU A 29 2.62 5.79 4.23
C LEU A 29 1.80 4.78 3.43
N LEU A 30 0.67 4.36 3.98
CA LEU A 30 -0.35 3.58 3.30
C LEU A 30 -1.52 4.49 2.93
N ILE A 31 -1.77 4.66 1.63
CA ILE A 31 -2.94 5.37 1.12
C ILE A 31 -3.91 4.32 0.61
N LEU A 32 -5.02 4.14 1.34
CA LEU A 32 -5.99 3.09 1.07
C LEU A 32 -7.29 3.68 0.48
N PRO A 33 -7.70 3.29 -0.73
CA PRO A 33 -9.03 3.62 -1.23
C PRO A 33 -10.12 2.95 -0.38
N ASN A 34 -11.21 3.69 -0.13
CA ASN A 34 -12.34 3.19 0.66
C ASN A 34 -13.31 2.29 -0.13
N GLN A 35 -13.16 2.21 -1.46
CA GLN A 35 -13.90 1.32 -2.34
C GLN A 35 -12.92 0.65 -3.31
N ASP A 36 -12.35 -0.49 -2.98
CA ASP A 36 -11.33 -1.13 -3.83
C ASP A 36 -11.60 -2.63 -4.04
N PHE A 37 -10.88 -3.22 -4.99
CA PHE A 37 -10.81 -4.66 -5.23
C PHE A 37 -10.23 -5.42 -4.02
N PHE A 38 -9.41 -4.76 -3.20
CA PHE A 38 -8.86 -5.34 -1.98
C PHE A 38 -9.90 -5.32 -0.85
N SER A 39 -10.16 -6.50 -0.29
CA SER A 39 -11.04 -6.62 0.86
C SER A 39 -10.45 -5.94 2.10
N GLY A 40 -11.30 -5.60 3.08
CA GLY A 40 -10.85 -5.06 4.36
C GLY A 40 -9.79 -5.96 5.03
N LYS A 41 -9.96 -7.27 4.94
CA LYS A 41 -8.99 -8.24 5.48
C LYS A 41 -7.62 -8.15 4.78
N MET A 42 -7.58 -7.96 3.47
CA MET A 42 -6.32 -7.77 2.74
C MET A 42 -5.64 -6.45 3.14
N GLN A 43 -6.43 -5.40 3.38
CA GLN A 43 -5.89 -4.13 3.88
C GLN A 43 -5.31 -4.28 5.29
N GLU A 44 -5.99 -4.99 6.19
CA GLU A 44 -5.50 -5.31 7.54
C GLU A 44 -4.18 -6.11 7.50
N ASP A 45 -4.09 -7.11 6.64
CA ASP A 45 -2.87 -7.91 6.47
C ASP A 45 -1.69 -7.06 5.99
N LEU A 46 -1.94 -6.15 5.04
CA LEU A 46 -0.94 -5.18 4.60
C LEU A 46 -0.53 -4.22 5.72
N ILE A 47 -1.48 -3.69 6.49
CA ILE A 47 -1.21 -2.79 7.61
C ILE A 47 -0.35 -3.47 8.67
N HIS A 48 -0.64 -4.72 9.03
CA HIS A 48 0.16 -5.48 10.01
C HIS A 48 1.58 -5.78 9.53
N LEU A 49 1.78 -5.91 8.22
CA LEU A 49 3.09 -6.11 7.63
C LEU A 49 3.98 -4.85 7.75
N MET A 50 3.37 -3.67 7.61
CA MET A 50 4.09 -2.40 7.66
C MET A 50 4.37 -2.00 9.11
N GLN A 51 5.63 -1.78 9.47
CA GLN A 51 6.04 -1.47 10.84
C GLN A 51 5.67 -0.02 11.22
N GLN A 52 4.54 0.17 11.92
CA GLN A 52 4.01 1.51 12.32
C GLN A 52 3.77 2.45 11.12
N PRO A 53 2.88 2.09 10.18
CA PRO A 53 2.61 2.92 9.03
C PRO A 53 1.72 4.11 9.43
N LYS A 54 1.86 5.23 8.70
CA LYS A 54 0.80 6.23 8.64
C LYS A 54 -0.27 5.73 7.67
N ILE A 55 -1.52 5.66 8.12
CA ILE A 55 -2.65 5.22 7.29
C ILE A 55 -3.50 6.45 6.94
N THR A 56 -3.79 6.64 5.67
CA THR A 56 -4.70 7.67 5.16
C THR A 56 -5.65 7.05 4.15
N TYR A 57 -6.90 7.53 4.13
CA TYR A 57 -7.90 7.12 3.17
C TYR A 57 -8.15 8.21 2.14
N VAL A 58 -8.16 7.86 0.86
CA VAL A 58 -8.65 8.71 -0.22
C VAL A 58 -9.94 8.11 -0.76
N SER A 59 -10.97 8.92 -0.90
CA SER A 59 -12.29 8.42 -1.31
C SER A 59 -12.31 8.00 -2.78
N GLY A 60 -12.82 6.81 -3.07
CA GLY A 60 -13.06 6.30 -4.43
C GLY A 60 -12.54 4.89 -4.68
N GLY A 61 -12.69 4.48 -5.96
CA GLY A 61 -12.25 3.24 -6.58
C GLY A 61 -10.73 3.01 -6.59
N HIS A 62 -10.25 1.85 -7.05
CA HIS A 62 -8.83 1.65 -7.43
C HIS A 62 -8.32 2.75 -8.40
N LEU A 63 -9.15 3.15 -9.35
CA LEU A 63 -8.84 4.20 -10.33
C LEU A 63 -8.80 5.61 -9.73
N SER A 64 -9.25 5.80 -8.48
CA SER A 64 -9.17 7.11 -7.81
C SER A 64 -7.73 7.58 -7.65
N THR A 65 -6.75 6.67 -7.60
CA THR A 65 -5.32 7.00 -7.63
C THR A 65 -4.92 7.80 -8.87
N VAL A 66 -5.61 7.59 -10.00
CA VAL A 66 -5.37 8.30 -11.27
C VAL A 66 -6.33 9.47 -11.46
N LEU A 67 -7.54 9.41 -10.88
CA LEU A 67 -8.57 10.43 -11.05
C LEU A 67 -8.54 11.53 -9.99
N LYS A 68 -7.89 11.29 -8.83
CA LYS A 68 -7.78 12.23 -7.69
C LYS A 68 -6.32 12.53 -7.37
N VAL A 69 -5.53 12.76 -8.41
CA VAL A 69 -4.07 12.95 -8.29
C VAL A 69 -3.73 14.05 -7.29
N GLU A 70 -4.52 15.13 -7.24
CA GLU A 70 -4.33 16.25 -6.32
C GLU A 70 -4.45 15.82 -4.85
N ASP A 71 -5.41 14.95 -4.52
CA ASP A 71 -5.59 14.45 -3.16
C ASP A 71 -4.39 13.58 -2.74
N TYR A 72 -3.89 12.73 -3.65
CA TYR A 72 -2.70 11.91 -3.41
C TYR A 72 -1.45 12.78 -3.24
N ILE A 73 -1.23 13.77 -4.11
CA ILE A 73 -0.10 14.71 -4.00
C ILE A 73 -0.11 15.43 -2.66
N ARG A 74 -1.29 15.92 -2.22
CA ARG A 74 -1.42 16.60 -0.92
C ARG A 74 -1.00 15.67 0.22
N VAL A 75 -1.58 14.46 0.29
CA VAL A 75 -1.29 13.50 1.35
C VAL A 75 0.19 13.11 1.39
N ILE A 76 0.81 12.89 0.22
CA ILE A 76 2.23 12.56 0.13
C ILE A 76 3.10 13.72 0.63
N ARG A 77 2.80 14.96 0.22
CA ARG A 77 3.55 16.14 0.68
C ARG A 77 3.44 16.34 2.18
N GLU A 78 2.23 16.24 2.73
CA GLU A 78 2.00 16.35 4.18
C GLU A 78 2.80 15.30 4.96
N PHE A 79 2.84 14.06 4.46
CA PHE A 79 3.62 12.99 5.08
C PHE A 79 5.12 13.28 5.03
N LEU A 80 5.65 13.67 3.87
CA LEU A 80 7.08 13.97 3.71
C LEU A 80 7.51 15.15 4.60
N SER A 81 6.71 16.21 4.68
CA SER A 81 7.00 17.35 5.55
C SER A 81 6.95 17.02 7.04
N ALA A 82 6.25 15.95 7.44
CA ALA A 82 6.22 15.49 8.82
C ALA A 82 7.39 14.55 9.20
N LEU A 83 8.18 14.11 8.20
CA LEU A 83 9.37 13.27 8.40
C LEU A 83 10.67 14.09 8.52
N GLU A 84 10.66 15.35 8.06
CA GLU A 84 11.74 16.33 8.24
C GLU A 84 11.77 16.89 9.67
#